data_AF-A0A829GFR0-F1
#
_entry.id   AF-A0A829GFR0-F1
#
_cell.length_a   1.000
_cell.length_b   1.000
_cell.length_c   1.000
_cell.angle_alpha   90.00
_cell.angle_beta   90.00
_cell.angle_gamma   90.00
#
_symmetry.space_group_name_H-M   'P 1'
#
loop_
_entity.id
_entity.type
_entity.pdbx_description
1 polymer ?
#
loop_
_entity_poly.entity_id
_entity_poly.type
_entity_poly.pdbx_seq_one_letter_code
_entity_poly.pdbx_strand_id
1 'polypeptide(L)'
;QRRANRRLAATLLLFGLASGGYTYTQQHTTLLGTPPQSSSVSNSVPATDGTSRQPVTQLAQLNYNNTAEITVNNNEPGFTKAELATDKGPWTTFSNLDSLNRAGTANALLNQAIMPTAKREPLTWNPTGWHNKKVHGEWLYNRSHLIGFQLSGENNNPKNFDDWDAAVKFAFDAG
;
A
#
# COMPACT_ATOMS: atom_id res chain seq x y z
N GLN A 1 -43.31 -7.40 -44.04
CA GLN A 1 -43.45 -8.85 -44.31
C GLN A 1 -42.17 -9.27 -45.06
N ARG A 2 -41.36 -10.25 -44.68
CA ARG A 2 -41.63 -11.59 -44.14
C ARG A 2 -40.59 -11.97 -43.08
N ARG A 3 -41.06 -12.40 -41.91
CA ARG A 3 -40.28 -13.14 -40.91
C ARG A 3 -40.11 -14.56 -41.41
N ALA A 4 -38.89 -15.08 -41.40
CA ALA A 4 -38.61 -16.50 -41.61
C ALA A 4 -37.97 -17.06 -40.34
N ASN A 5 -38.79 -17.75 -39.56
CA ASN A 5 -38.39 -18.57 -38.43
C ASN A 5 -37.56 -19.76 -38.94
N ARG A 6 -36.39 -20.00 -38.35
CA ARG A 6 -35.72 -21.31 -38.42
C ARG A 6 -35.36 -21.78 -37.02
N ARG A 7 -35.89 -22.97 -36.74
CA ARG A 7 -35.89 -23.69 -35.46
C ARG A 7 -34.48 -24.19 -35.12
N LEU A 8 -34.17 -24.09 -33.83
CA LEU A 8 -33.24 -24.87 -33.00
C LEU A 8 -32.37 -25.92 -33.71
N ALA A 9 -31.06 -25.69 -33.68
CA ALA A 9 -30.05 -26.75 -33.71
C ALA A 9 -29.15 -26.55 -32.48
N ALA A 10 -29.34 -27.42 -31.49
CA ALA A 10 -28.47 -27.52 -30.33
C ALA A 10 -27.19 -28.24 -30.75
N THR A 11 -26.12 -27.47 -31.01
CA THR A 11 -24.80 -28.03 -31.28
C THR A 11 -24.03 -28.10 -29.97
N LEU A 12 -24.04 -29.28 -29.35
CA LEU A 12 -23.15 -29.65 -28.25
C LEU A 12 -21.72 -29.73 -28.79
N LEU A 13 -20.93 -28.68 -28.56
CA LEU A 13 -19.49 -28.69 -28.77
C LEU A 13 -18.82 -29.06 -27.45
N LEU A 14 -18.52 -30.36 -27.28
CA LEU A 14 -17.48 -30.81 -26.38
C LEU A 14 -16.14 -30.34 -26.94
N PHE A 15 -15.54 -29.32 -26.31
CA PHE A 15 -14.11 -29.09 -26.42
C PHE A 15 -13.44 -29.54 -25.12
N GLY A 16 -12.51 -30.48 -25.30
CA GLY A 16 -11.80 -31.16 -24.25
C GLY A 16 -10.92 -30.24 -23.41
N LEU A 17 -10.58 -30.78 -22.24
CA LEU A 17 -9.55 -30.31 -21.33
C LEU A 17 -8.27 -29.95 -22.08
N ALA A 18 -7.97 -28.65 -22.14
CA ALA A 18 -6.61 -28.16 -22.19
C ALA A 18 -6.45 -27.23 -20.99
N SER A 19 -5.92 -27.78 -19.89
CA SER A 19 -5.34 -27.02 -18.80
C SER A 19 -4.16 -26.22 -19.33
N GLY A 20 -4.46 -25.05 -19.91
CA GLY A 20 -3.48 -24.03 -20.21
C GLY A 20 -3.07 -23.38 -18.89
N GLY A 21 -2.08 -23.96 -18.22
CA GLY A 21 -1.32 -23.24 -17.22
C GLY A 21 -0.65 -22.07 -17.93
N TYR A 22 -1.12 -20.84 -17.67
CA TYR A 22 -0.37 -19.65 -18.03
C TYR A 22 0.87 -19.63 -17.15
N THR A 23 1.98 -20.18 -17.63
CA THR A 23 3.28 -19.96 -17.00
C THR A 23 3.70 -18.54 -17.32
N TYR A 24 3.42 -17.61 -16.41
CA TYR A 24 4.07 -16.30 -16.40
C TYR A 24 5.56 -16.52 -16.12
N THR A 25 6.39 -16.31 -17.14
CA THR A 25 7.84 -16.29 -16.96
C THR A 25 8.22 -14.95 -16.32
N GLN A 26 8.37 -14.95 -15.00
CA GLN A 26 9.00 -13.83 -14.29
C GLN A 26 10.48 -13.84 -14.65
N GLN A 27 10.94 -12.92 -15.50
CA GLN A 27 12.36 -12.57 -15.54
C GLN A 27 12.66 -11.76 -14.28
N HIS A 28 12.91 -12.47 -13.17
CA HIS A 28 13.42 -11.88 -11.95
C HIS A 28 14.95 -11.80 -12.09
N THR A 29 15.47 -10.63 -12.40
CA THR A 29 16.91 -10.37 -12.30
C THR A 29 17.28 -10.36 -10.82
N THR A 30 17.79 -11.48 -10.31
CA THR A 30 18.38 -11.54 -8.97
C THR A 30 19.70 -10.78 -9.00
N LEU A 31 19.66 -9.49 -8.68
CA LEU A 31 20.86 -8.77 -8.27
C LEU A 31 21.18 -9.25 -6.85
N LEU A 32 22.22 -10.08 -6.70
CA LEU A 32 22.82 -10.35 -5.39
C LEU A 32 23.39 -9.03 -4.85
N GLY A 33 22.56 -8.29 -4.10
CA GLY A 33 22.99 -7.13 -3.33
C GLY A 33 23.73 -7.60 -2.09
N THR A 34 25.02 -7.30 -2.01
CA THR A 34 25.81 -7.34 -0.79
C THR A 34 25.13 -6.45 0.28
N PRO A 35 25.10 -6.85 1.58
CA PRO A 35 24.49 -6.02 2.61
C PRO A 35 25.12 -4.62 2.63
N PRO A 36 24.34 -3.53 2.66
CA PRO A 36 24.90 -2.18 2.67
C PRO A 36 25.69 -1.95 3.97
N GLN A 37 26.96 -1.54 3.81
CA GLN A 37 27.80 -1.10 4.91
C GLN A 37 27.19 0.16 5.56
N SER A 38 26.98 0.03 6.86
CA SER A 38 26.46 1.05 7.78
C SER A 38 27.33 2.31 7.76
N SER A 39 26.76 3.44 7.36
CA SER A 39 27.35 4.77 7.55
C SER A 39 26.71 5.40 8.79
N SER A 40 27.26 5.10 9.96
CA SER A 40 26.76 5.60 11.23
C SER A 40 27.24 7.03 11.49
N VAL A 41 26.35 8.02 11.30
CA VAL A 41 26.53 9.35 11.90
C VAL A 41 25.93 9.31 13.31
N SER A 42 26.77 8.98 14.28
CA SER A 42 26.41 8.93 15.70
C SER A 42 26.31 10.33 16.30
N ASN A 43 25.08 10.83 16.51
CA ASN A 43 24.77 11.72 17.63
C ASN A 43 23.65 11.10 18.45
N SER A 44 23.98 10.55 19.62
CA SER A 44 23.05 9.85 20.52
C SER A 44 22.42 10.83 21.50
N VAL A 45 21.15 11.18 21.28
CA VAL A 45 20.28 11.80 22.29
C VAL A 45 19.11 10.83 22.52
N PRO A 46 18.77 10.49 23.77
CA PRO A 46 17.62 9.63 24.06
C PRO A 46 16.31 10.27 23.58
N ALA A 47 15.52 9.55 22.77
CA ALA A 47 14.20 9.99 22.35
C ALA A 47 13.25 9.95 23.56
N THR A 48 13.01 11.12 24.17
CA THR A 48 12.15 11.22 25.36
C THR A 48 10.73 11.72 25.02
N ASP A 49 10.54 12.33 23.84
CA ASP A 49 9.31 13.05 23.46
C ASP A 49 8.78 12.72 22.05
N GLY A 50 8.78 11.45 21.65
CA GLY A 50 8.08 11.05 20.41
C GLY A 50 8.72 11.53 19.09
N THR A 51 9.92 12.09 19.17
CA THR A 51 10.60 12.70 18.02
C THR A 51 11.63 11.70 17.46
N SER A 52 11.48 11.36 16.18
CA SER A 52 12.50 10.64 15.43
C SER A 52 13.87 11.31 15.62
N ARG A 53 14.91 10.54 15.92
CA ARG A 53 16.30 11.02 16.00
C ARG A 53 16.78 11.65 14.67
N GLN A 54 16.11 11.33 13.58
CA GLN A 54 16.30 11.91 12.25
C GLN A 54 15.16 12.91 11.97
N PRO A 55 15.42 14.23 11.96
CA PRO A 55 14.46 15.24 11.56
C PRO A 55 13.92 15.00 10.15
N VAL A 56 12.61 15.20 9.94
CA VAL A 56 11.96 15.12 8.61
C VAL A 56 12.66 16.01 7.58
N THR A 57 13.20 17.15 8.01
CA THR A 57 13.97 18.07 7.16
C THR A 57 15.25 17.46 6.59
N GLN A 58 15.89 16.53 7.31
CA GLN A 58 17.06 15.80 6.81
C GLN A 58 16.66 14.72 5.81
N LEU A 59 15.54 14.04 6.05
CA LEU A 59 14.99 13.05 5.10
C LEU A 59 14.63 13.70 3.76
N ALA A 60 14.08 14.92 3.80
CA ALA A 60 13.73 15.69 2.60
C ALA A 60 14.94 16.13 1.75
N GLN A 61 16.16 16.05 2.29
CA GLN A 61 17.41 16.42 1.59
C GLN A 61 18.12 15.21 0.96
N LEU A 62 17.60 14.00 1.15
CA LEU A 62 18.20 12.79 0.59
C LEU A 62 18.05 12.75 -0.93
N ASN A 63 19.12 12.31 -1.60
CA ASN A 63 19.09 11.98 -3.01
C ASN A 63 18.88 10.48 -3.17
N TYR A 64 18.19 10.10 -4.24
CA TYR A 64 18.04 8.69 -4.61
C TYR A 64 19.42 8.05 -4.85
N ASN A 65 19.66 6.90 -4.22
CA ASN A 65 20.95 6.21 -4.20
C ASN A 65 20.86 4.76 -4.73
N ASN A 66 19.85 4.45 -5.54
CA ASN A 66 19.54 3.11 -6.05
C ASN A 66 19.05 2.10 -4.99
N THR A 67 18.60 2.54 -3.82
CA THR A 67 17.86 1.69 -2.87
C THR A 67 16.37 2.01 -2.90
N ALA A 68 15.53 0.98 -2.78
CA ALA A 68 14.07 1.13 -2.75
C ALA A 68 13.56 1.61 -1.39
N GLU A 69 14.37 1.44 -0.35
CA GLU A 69 14.04 1.78 1.04
C GLU A 69 15.25 2.43 1.73
N ILE A 70 14.95 3.12 2.84
CA ILE A 70 15.95 3.69 3.75
C ILE A 70 15.56 3.35 5.19
N THR A 71 16.54 2.99 6.00
CA THR A 71 16.33 2.79 7.44
C THR A 71 16.31 4.15 8.14
N VAL A 72 15.20 4.45 8.82
CA VAL A 72 15.06 5.67 9.63
C VAL A 72 15.26 5.34 11.11
N ASN A 73 15.92 6.25 11.84
CA ASN A 73 16.15 6.14 13.28
C ASN A 73 16.71 4.78 13.73
N ASN A 74 17.63 4.18 12.96
CA ASN A 74 18.20 2.86 13.26
C ASN A 74 17.14 1.75 13.48
N ASN A 75 15.97 1.86 12.85
CA ASN A 75 14.84 0.96 13.05
C ASN A 75 14.28 0.97 14.50
N GLU A 76 14.47 2.06 15.23
CA GLU A 76 13.87 2.30 16.55
C GLU A 76 12.69 3.29 16.40
N PRO A 77 11.42 2.85 16.50
CA PRO A 77 10.28 3.75 16.39
C PRO A 77 10.24 4.78 17.51
N GLY A 78 9.98 6.04 17.17
CA GLY A 78 9.88 7.14 18.13
C GLY A 78 8.48 7.31 18.72
N PHE A 79 7.75 6.25 19.07
CA PHE A 79 6.42 6.40 19.67
C PHE A 79 6.50 6.87 21.12
N THR A 80 5.62 7.78 21.52
CA THR A 80 5.48 8.20 22.92
C THR A 80 4.86 7.09 23.78
N LYS A 81 5.05 7.15 25.09
CA LYS A 81 4.38 6.23 26.03
C LYS A 81 2.85 6.27 25.91
N ALA A 82 2.29 7.43 25.58
CA ALA A 82 0.86 7.62 25.40
C ALA A 82 0.34 6.93 24.13
N GLU A 83 1.09 6.97 23.03
CA GLU A 83 0.73 6.29 21.78
C GLU A 83 0.85 4.76 21.88
N LEU A 84 1.74 4.28 22.76
CA LEU A 84 1.90 2.86 23.05
C LEU A 84 0.91 2.32 24.09
N ALA A 85 0.11 3.19 24.72
CA ALA A 85 -0.83 2.78 25.76
C ALA A 85 -2.01 2.00 25.17
N THR A 86 -2.29 0.83 25.73
CA THR A 86 -3.32 -0.12 25.24
C THR A 86 -4.59 -0.14 26.09
N ASP A 87 -4.63 0.64 27.16
CA ASP A 87 -5.73 0.73 28.13
C ASP A 87 -7.06 1.17 27.49
N LYS A 88 -6.99 1.91 26.38
CA LYS A 88 -8.15 2.40 25.62
C LYS A 88 -8.60 1.47 24.48
N GLY A 89 -7.96 0.32 24.33
CA GLY A 89 -8.22 -0.59 23.22
C GLY A 89 -7.67 -0.09 21.88
N PRO A 90 -7.98 -0.79 20.77
CA PRO A 90 -7.48 -0.45 19.44
C PRO A 90 -8.11 0.84 18.90
N TRP A 91 -7.38 1.57 18.06
CA TRP A 91 -7.86 2.81 17.47
C TRP A 91 -7.15 3.13 16.15
N THR A 92 -7.80 3.94 15.32
CA THR A 92 -7.23 4.56 14.13
C THR A 92 -7.54 6.06 14.17
N THR A 93 -6.60 6.89 13.74
CA THR A 93 -6.79 8.33 13.61
C THR A 93 -6.15 8.82 12.33
N PHE A 94 -6.84 9.75 11.66
CA PHE A 94 -6.40 10.36 10.42
C PHE A 94 -6.46 11.86 10.56
N SER A 95 -5.38 12.52 10.15
CA SER A 95 -5.37 13.98 10.00
C SER A 95 -6.41 14.44 8.97
N ASN A 96 -6.77 15.73 9.03
CA ASN A 96 -7.56 16.31 7.96
C ASN A 96 -6.73 16.36 6.68
N LEU A 97 -7.41 16.31 5.53
CA LEU A 97 -6.77 16.58 4.26
C LEU A 97 -6.15 17.98 4.31
N ASP A 98 -4.98 18.14 3.68
CA ASP A 98 -4.36 19.45 3.56
C ASP A 98 -5.11 20.35 2.57
N SER A 99 -4.64 21.59 2.38
CA SER A 99 -5.27 22.56 1.47
C SER A 99 -5.29 22.12 0.00
N LEU A 100 -4.52 21.08 -0.35
CA LEU A 100 -4.47 20.48 -1.69
C LEU A 100 -5.26 19.17 -1.75
N ASN A 101 -6.04 18.82 -0.72
CA ASN A 101 -6.75 17.55 -0.59
C ASN A 101 -5.83 16.32 -0.55
N ARG A 102 -4.61 16.42 -0.03
CA ARG A 102 -3.71 15.28 0.17
C ARG A 102 -3.94 14.67 1.54
N ALA A 103 -3.79 13.35 1.66
CA ALA A 103 -3.78 12.71 2.97
C ALA A 103 -2.53 13.14 3.75
N GLY A 104 -2.66 13.19 5.08
CA GLY A 104 -1.59 13.54 5.99
C GLY A 104 -1.26 12.37 6.91
N THR A 105 -0.84 12.66 8.14
CA THR A 105 -0.53 11.65 9.15
C THR A 105 -1.73 10.73 9.43
N ALA A 106 -1.45 9.42 9.50
CA ALA A 106 -2.35 8.39 9.97
C ALA A 106 -1.65 7.59 11.07
N ASN A 107 -2.32 7.42 12.21
CA ASN A 107 -1.80 6.67 13.36
C ASN A 107 -2.81 5.60 13.77
N ALA A 108 -2.32 4.47 14.26
CA ALA A 108 -3.18 3.41 14.78
C ALA A 108 -2.53 2.59 15.87
N LEU A 109 -3.38 2.08 16.76
CA LEU A 109 -3.08 0.96 17.63
C LEU A 109 -3.92 -0.23 17.17
N LEU A 110 -3.27 -1.21 16.54
CA LEU A 110 -3.94 -2.30 15.83
C LEU A 110 -4.08 -3.54 16.70
N ASN A 111 -5.24 -4.20 16.61
CA ASN A 111 -5.42 -5.56 17.10
C ASN A 111 -6.49 -6.28 16.25
N GLN A 112 -6.70 -7.58 16.51
CA GLN A 112 -7.67 -8.38 15.76
C GLN A 112 -9.13 -7.91 15.89
N ALA A 113 -9.47 -7.14 16.92
CA ALA A 113 -10.85 -6.71 17.16
C ALA A 113 -11.32 -5.62 16.16
N ILE A 114 -10.41 -4.87 15.55
CA ILE A 114 -10.74 -3.85 14.53
C ILE A 114 -10.45 -4.33 13.09
N MET A 115 -9.97 -5.57 12.92
CA MET A 115 -9.79 -6.14 11.61
C MET A 115 -11.16 -6.49 11.00
N PRO A 116 -11.40 -6.18 9.71
CA PRO A 116 -12.69 -6.45 9.08
C PRO A 116 -12.87 -7.95 8.83
N THR A 117 -14.07 -8.44 9.10
CA THR A 117 -14.50 -9.78 8.68
C THR A 117 -15.19 -9.78 7.32
N ALA A 118 -15.67 -8.61 6.88
CA ALA A 118 -16.30 -8.40 5.60
C ALA A 118 -15.26 -8.22 4.48
N LYS A 119 -15.67 -8.55 3.25
CA LYS A 119 -14.87 -8.26 2.06
C LYS A 119 -14.75 -6.76 1.85
N ARG A 120 -13.61 -6.35 1.28
CA ARG A 120 -13.38 -4.97 0.88
C ARG A 120 -14.30 -4.60 -0.29
N GLU A 121 -14.88 -3.42 -0.23
CA GLU A 121 -15.70 -2.88 -1.30
C GLU A 121 -14.84 -2.14 -2.35
N PRO A 122 -15.36 -1.93 -3.58
CA PRO A 122 -14.68 -1.13 -4.59
C PRO A 122 -14.35 0.29 -4.11
N LEU A 123 -13.20 0.81 -4.55
CA LEU A 123 -12.79 2.17 -4.21
C LEU A 123 -13.47 3.19 -5.12
N THR A 124 -14.09 4.21 -4.52
CA THR A 124 -14.84 5.26 -5.21
C THR A 124 -14.15 6.63 -5.18
N TRP A 125 -13.08 6.78 -4.40
CA TRP A 125 -12.31 8.01 -4.28
C TRP A 125 -11.04 7.96 -5.12
N ASN A 126 -10.63 9.08 -5.70
CA ASN A 126 -9.32 9.24 -6.33
C ASN A 126 -8.50 10.27 -5.56
N PRO A 127 -7.25 9.98 -5.18
CA PRO A 127 -6.38 10.92 -4.49
C PRO A 127 -6.04 12.13 -5.37
N THR A 128 -5.52 13.19 -4.75
CA THR A 128 -5.08 14.39 -5.46
C THR A 128 -3.97 14.06 -6.46
N GLY A 129 -4.10 14.60 -7.68
CA GLY A 129 -3.13 14.36 -8.75
C GLY A 129 -3.34 13.06 -9.53
N TRP A 130 -4.40 12.30 -9.24
CA TRP A 130 -4.68 11.02 -9.90
C TRP A 130 -4.76 11.14 -11.44
N HIS A 131 -3.75 10.62 -12.11
CA HIS A 131 -3.69 10.52 -13.57
C HIS A 131 -2.98 9.21 -13.97
N ASN A 132 -3.76 8.16 -14.18
CA ASN A 132 -3.25 6.81 -14.33
C ASN A 132 -3.10 6.39 -15.80
N LYS A 133 -2.05 5.63 -16.11
CA LYS A 133 -1.75 5.09 -17.44
C LYS A 133 -1.49 3.60 -17.32
N LYS A 134 -1.84 2.84 -18.37
CA LYS A 134 -1.41 1.45 -18.47
C LYS A 134 -0.03 1.33 -19.11
N VAL A 135 0.83 0.51 -18.51
CA VAL A 135 2.14 0.15 -19.04
C VAL A 135 2.18 -1.38 -19.11
N HIS A 136 2.44 -1.92 -20.31
CA HIS A 136 2.41 -3.37 -20.57
C HIS A 136 1.10 -4.09 -20.16
N GLY A 137 -0.03 -3.39 -20.22
CA GLY A 137 -1.36 -3.95 -19.88
C GLY A 137 -1.80 -3.74 -18.43
N GLU A 138 -0.87 -3.40 -17.54
CA GLU A 138 -1.12 -3.18 -16.12
C GLU A 138 -1.25 -1.68 -15.79
N TRP A 139 -1.98 -1.36 -14.72
CA TRP A 139 -2.08 0.03 -14.23
C TRP A 139 -0.79 0.44 -13.55
N LEU A 140 -0.29 1.63 -13.88
CA LEU A 140 0.94 2.18 -13.30
C LEU A 140 0.75 2.54 -11.82
N TYR A 141 -0.40 3.13 -11.50
CA TYR A 141 -0.70 3.61 -10.15
C TYR A 141 -1.83 2.83 -9.50
N ASN A 142 -1.74 2.69 -8.17
CA ASN A 142 -2.79 2.15 -7.35
C ASN A 142 -3.26 3.16 -6.31
N ARG A 143 -4.55 3.10 -5.98
CA ARG A 143 -5.07 3.78 -4.79
C ARG A 143 -4.62 3.00 -3.56
N SER A 144 -3.60 3.51 -2.88
CA SER A 144 -3.00 2.85 -1.72
C SER A 144 -3.56 3.42 -0.43
N HIS A 145 -3.55 2.60 0.62
CA HIS A 145 -4.00 3.02 1.94
C HIS A 145 -2.79 3.35 2.82
N LEU A 146 -2.90 4.37 3.67
CA LEU A 146 -1.90 4.64 4.71
C LEU A 146 -1.95 3.58 5.81
N ILE A 147 -3.16 3.18 6.21
CA ILE A 147 -3.41 2.03 7.07
C ILE A 147 -4.25 1.03 6.28
N GLY A 148 -3.72 -0.19 6.10
CA GLY A 148 -4.33 -1.23 5.28
C GLY A 148 -5.76 -1.61 5.73
N PHE A 149 -6.64 -1.90 4.76
CA PHE A 149 -8.02 -2.32 5.03
C PHE A 149 -8.06 -3.56 5.93
N GLN A 150 -7.23 -4.56 5.68
CA GLN A 150 -7.19 -5.79 6.49
C GLN A 150 -6.82 -5.54 7.96
N LEU A 151 -6.19 -4.40 8.27
CA LEU A 151 -5.77 -4.05 9.63
C LEU A 151 -6.80 -3.20 10.38
N SER A 152 -7.60 -2.40 9.66
CA SER A 152 -8.45 -1.37 10.26
C SER A 152 -9.92 -1.38 9.82
N GLY A 153 -10.25 -2.07 8.73
CA GLY A 153 -11.57 -2.02 8.11
C GLY A 153 -11.88 -0.72 7.36
N GLU A 154 -10.94 0.24 7.34
CA GLU A 154 -11.13 1.56 6.73
C GLU A 154 -11.23 1.45 5.21
N ASN A 155 -12.45 1.53 4.70
CA ASN A 155 -12.77 1.48 3.28
C ASN A 155 -13.32 2.83 2.81
N ASN A 156 -12.87 3.32 1.65
CA ASN A 156 -13.32 4.58 1.06
C ASN A 156 -13.18 5.85 1.94
N ASN A 157 -12.22 5.86 2.88
CA ASN A 157 -11.89 7.05 3.67
C ASN A 157 -10.89 7.95 2.92
N PRO A 158 -11.27 9.16 2.46
CA PRO A 158 -10.38 10.05 1.69
C PRO A 158 -9.08 10.41 2.42
N LYS A 159 -9.11 10.41 3.76
CA LYS A 159 -7.94 10.72 4.61
C LYS A 159 -6.96 9.54 4.75
N ASN A 160 -7.32 8.39 4.19
CA ASN A 160 -6.53 7.16 4.20
C ASN A 160 -6.10 6.77 2.78
N PHE A 161 -6.10 7.68 1.80
CA PHE A 161 -5.66 7.38 0.44
C PHE A 161 -4.56 8.28 -0.06
N ASP A 162 -3.58 7.64 -0.68
CA ASP A 162 -2.54 8.27 -1.46
C ASP A 162 -2.35 7.57 -2.81
N ASP A 163 -1.78 8.30 -3.76
CA ASP A 163 -1.37 7.75 -5.05
C ASP A 163 0.04 7.18 -4.94
N TRP A 164 0.18 5.86 -5.10
CA TRP A 164 1.48 5.19 -5.07
C TRP A 164 1.66 4.36 -6.33
N ASP A 165 2.93 4.23 -6.74
CA ASP A 165 3.32 3.29 -7.79
C ASP A 165 2.90 1.87 -7.42
N ALA A 166 2.42 1.12 -8.41
CA ALA A 166 1.88 -0.22 -8.20
C ALA A 166 2.88 -1.19 -7.55
N ALA A 167 4.18 -1.02 -7.78
CA ALA A 167 5.22 -1.86 -7.18
C ALA A 167 5.35 -1.63 -5.66
N VAL A 168 5.25 -0.37 -5.21
CA VAL A 168 5.34 -0.04 -3.78
C VAL A 168 4.16 -0.60 -3.01
N LYS A 169 2.96 -0.58 -3.60
CA LYS A 169 1.76 -1.13 -2.97
C LYS A 169 1.87 -2.65 -2.73
N PHE A 170 2.37 -3.41 -3.70
CA PHE A 170 2.41 -4.87 -3.61
C PHE A 170 3.29 -5.35 -2.45
N ALA A 171 4.39 -4.64 -2.16
CA ALA A 171 5.26 -4.93 -1.03
C ALA A 171 4.53 -4.81 0.33
N PHE A 172 3.53 -3.93 0.44
CA PHE A 172 2.76 -3.71 1.66
C PHE A 172 1.61 -4.71 1.87
N ASP A 173 1.07 -5.29 0.79
CA ASP A 173 -0.08 -6.23 0.86
C ASP A 173 0.35 -7.71 1.00
N ALA A 174 1.63 -8.03 0.79
CA ALA A 174 2.15 -9.41 0.73
C ALA A 174 2.75 -9.94 2.05
N GLY A 175 2.54 -9.25 3.16
CA GLY A 175 3.00 -9.63 4.51
C GLY A 175 1.95 -10.35 5.33
#